data_AF-A0A1G0Z4K3-F1
#
_entry.id   AF-A0A1G0Z4K3-F1
#
_cell.length_a   1.000
_cell.length_b   1.000
_cell.length_c   1.000
_cell.angle_alpha   90.00
_cell.angle_beta   90.00
_cell.angle_gamma   90.00
#
_symmetry.space_group_name_H-M   'P 1'
#
loop_
_entity.id
_entity.type
_entity.pdbx_description
1 polymer ?
#
loop_
_entity_poly.entity_id
_entity_poly.type
_entity_poly.pdbx_seq_one_letter_code
_entity_poly.pdbx_strand_id
1 'polypeptide(L)'
;MEKLKRRKYPHEAVKRKADYVTALAVGFFVLILIFELLLVTWLPWYLRTKSIWERESAREEMVELLDNLRSNFSSISRKYSGYQLGQISIMTDCLDQIARYLRTYSEQLSREQIHDLYADLRSIEIWYNRMRIGNFNEENVKINPLKFMTVLAEKSGFTLPPPEKSEKSNGKEEKNETGKTE
;
A
#
# COMPACT_ATOMS: atom_id res chain seq x y z
N MET A 1 -31.79 -88.97 -23.32
CA MET A 1 -32.32 -87.90 -24.19
C MET A 1 -31.82 -86.58 -23.63
N GLU A 2 -30.98 -85.84 -24.35
CA GLU A 2 -30.86 -84.38 -24.20
C GLU A 2 -29.88 -83.87 -25.25
N LYS A 3 -30.40 -83.21 -26.30
CA LYS A 3 -29.57 -82.45 -27.24
C LYS A 3 -29.70 -80.98 -26.89
N LEU A 4 -28.68 -80.46 -26.20
CA LEU A 4 -28.53 -79.03 -25.90
C LEU A 4 -28.44 -78.24 -27.20
N LYS A 5 -29.54 -77.58 -27.54
CA LYS A 5 -29.68 -76.68 -28.69
C LYS A 5 -28.88 -75.40 -28.42
N ARG A 6 -27.62 -75.35 -28.85
CA ARG A 6 -26.80 -74.12 -28.78
C ARG A 6 -27.49 -73.03 -29.61
N ARG A 7 -28.04 -72.02 -28.94
CA ARG A 7 -28.58 -70.82 -29.60
C ARG A 7 -27.42 -70.08 -30.26
N LYS A 8 -27.37 -70.10 -31.60
CA LYS A 8 -26.54 -69.20 -32.38
C LYS A 8 -27.15 -67.80 -32.23
N TYR A 9 -26.51 -66.93 -31.46
CA TYR A 9 -26.86 -65.52 -31.40
C TYR A 9 -26.49 -64.87 -32.74
N PRO A 10 -27.32 -63.95 -33.27
CA PRO A 10 -27.00 -63.22 -34.49
C PRO A 10 -25.83 -62.27 -34.20
N HIS A 11 -24.61 -62.71 -34.54
CA HIS A 11 -23.36 -61.95 -34.38
C HIS A 11 -23.44 -60.54 -34.99
N GLU A 12 -24.26 -60.36 -36.03
CA GLU A 12 -24.40 -59.08 -36.73
C GLU A 12 -25.09 -57.98 -35.90
N ALA A 13 -26.08 -58.33 -35.08
CA ALA A 13 -26.80 -57.34 -34.27
C ALA A 13 -25.94 -56.80 -33.12
N VAL A 14 -25.04 -57.64 -32.59
CA VAL A 14 -24.05 -57.25 -31.57
C VAL A 14 -22.95 -56.40 -32.20
N LYS A 15 -22.51 -56.74 -33.44
CA LYS A 15 -21.50 -55.97 -34.19
C LYS A 15 -21.95 -54.54 -34.49
N ARG A 16 -23.18 -54.36 -35.02
CA ARG A 16 -23.71 -53.02 -35.34
C ARG A 16 -23.82 -52.14 -34.10
N LYS A 17 -24.28 -52.68 -32.97
CA LYS A 17 -24.35 -51.93 -31.70
C LYS A 17 -22.96 -51.54 -31.18
N ALA A 18 -21.97 -52.42 -31.32
CA ALA A 18 -20.60 -52.14 -30.95
C ALA A 18 -19.97 -51.05 -31.84
N ASP A 19 -20.27 -51.02 -33.13
CA ASP A 19 -19.80 -49.98 -34.06
C ASP A 19 -20.37 -48.60 -33.71
N TYR A 20 -21.65 -48.52 -33.31
CA TYR A 20 -22.24 -47.26 -32.82
C TYR A 20 -21.58 -46.77 -31.53
N VAL A 21 -21.34 -47.66 -30.56
CA VAL A 21 -20.67 -47.29 -29.30
C VAL A 21 -19.24 -46.82 -29.57
N THR A 22 -18.54 -47.46 -30.50
CA THR A 22 -17.17 -47.09 -30.88
C THR A 22 -17.14 -45.75 -31.60
N ALA A 23 -18.05 -45.50 -32.53
CA ALA A 23 -18.16 -44.20 -33.22
C ALA A 23 -18.48 -43.06 -32.25
N LEU A 24 -19.34 -43.32 -31.26
CA LEU A 24 -19.71 -42.37 -30.21
C LEU A 24 -18.51 -42.08 -29.29
N ALA A 25 -17.73 -43.10 -28.91
CA ALA A 25 -16.52 -42.94 -28.13
C ALA A 25 -15.45 -42.11 -28.86
N VAL A 26 -15.25 -42.35 -30.16
CA VAL A 26 -14.34 -41.54 -31.00
C VAL A 26 -14.85 -40.10 -31.08
N GLY A 27 -16.16 -39.88 -31.23
CA GLY A 27 -16.76 -38.55 -31.21
C GLY A 27 -16.50 -37.80 -29.90
N PHE A 28 -16.68 -38.46 -28.75
CA PHE A 28 -16.35 -37.87 -27.46
C PHE A 28 -14.85 -37.59 -27.29
N PHE A 29 -13.98 -38.49 -27.77
CA PHE A 29 -12.54 -38.27 -27.70
C PHE A 29 -12.12 -37.01 -28.47
N VAL A 30 -12.64 -36.84 -29.69
CA VAL A 30 -12.38 -35.62 -30.49
C VAL A 30 -12.96 -34.37 -29.81
N LEU A 31 -14.16 -34.48 -29.23
CA LEU A 31 -14.79 -33.36 -28.51
C LEU A 31 -13.98 -32.94 -27.27
N ILE A 32 -13.46 -33.90 -26.51
CA ILE A 32 -12.58 -33.65 -25.36
C ILE A 32 -11.28 -32.98 -25.84
N LEU A 33 -10.67 -33.46 -26.93
CA LEU A 33 -9.47 -32.84 -27.49
C LEU A 33 -9.70 -31.38 -27.91
N ILE A 34 -10.84 -31.07 -28.54
CA ILE A 34 -11.19 -29.69 -28.91
C ILE A 34 -11.37 -28.85 -27.64
N PHE A 35 -12.02 -29.38 -26.62
CA PHE A 35 -12.23 -28.69 -25.36
C PHE A 35 -10.91 -28.42 -24.62
N GLU A 36 -9.98 -29.37 -24.65
CA GLU A 36 -8.63 -29.21 -24.10
C GLU A 36 -7.85 -28.13 -24.84
N LEU A 37 -7.87 -28.14 -26.18
CA LEU A 37 -7.25 -27.09 -26.99
C LEU A 37 -7.85 -25.70 -26.71
N LEU A 38 -9.17 -25.64 -26.52
CA LEU A 38 -9.89 -24.42 -26.16
C LEU A 38 -9.46 -23.95 -24.77
N LEU A 39 -9.38 -24.83 -23.77
CA LEU A 39 -8.92 -24.46 -22.44
C LEU A 39 -7.47 -23.96 -22.45
N VAL A 40 -6.57 -24.65 -23.15
CA VAL A 40 -5.16 -24.25 -23.24
C VAL A 40 -4.98 -22.86 -23.84
N THR A 41 -5.84 -22.45 -24.78
CA THR A 41 -5.77 -21.13 -25.42
C THR A 41 -6.58 -20.06 -24.67
N TRP A 42 -7.74 -20.43 -24.12
CA TRP A 42 -8.64 -19.51 -23.41
C TRP A 42 -8.14 -19.15 -22.02
N LEU A 43 -7.54 -20.09 -21.29
CA LEU A 43 -7.03 -19.88 -19.94
C LEU A 43 -5.99 -18.74 -19.88
N PRO A 44 -4.90 -18.72 -20.68
CA PRO A 44 -3.93 -17.62 -20.62
C PRO A 44 -4.53 -16.28 -21.06
N TRP A 45 -5.49 -16.28 -21.99
CA TRP A 45 -6.19 -15.06 -22.40
C TRP A 45 -7.07 -14.50 -21.28
N TYR A 46 -7.84 -15.37 -20.63
CA TYR A 46 -8.69 -14.99 -19.49
C TYR A 46 -7.89 -14.48 -18.29
N LEU A 47 -6.74 -15.12 -17.98
CA LEU A 47 -5.84 -14.67 -16.91
C LEU A 47 -5.25 -13.28 -17.21
N ARG A 48 -4.85 -12.99 -18.44
CA ARG A 48 -4.33 -11.67 -18.82
C ARG A 48 -5.38 -10.59 -18.57
N THR A 49 -6.62 -10.82 -18.99
CA THR A 49 -7.71 -9.87 -18.74
C THR A 49 -7.93 -9.67 -17.24
N LYS A 50 -8.04 -10.74 -16.45
CA LYS A 50 -8.18 -10.64 -14.99
C LYS A 50 -7.05 -9.86 -14.32
N SER A 51 -5.80 -10.07 -14.74
CA SER A 51 -4.65 -9.36 -14.17
C SER A 51 -4.70 -7.85 -14.42
N ILE A 52 -5.27 -7.43 -15.56
CA ILE A 52 -5.47 -6.00 -15.87
C ILE A 52 -6.55 -5.41 -14.95
N TRP A 53 -7.66 -6.12 -14.77
CA TRP A 53 -8.74 -5.70 -13.87
C TRP A 53 -8.29 -5.62 -12.41
N GLU A 54 -7.50 -6.60 -11.95
CA GLU A 54 -6.94 -6.60 -10.60
C GLU A 54 -6.02 -5.39 -10.39
N ARG A 55 -5.19 -5.06 -11.40
CA ARG A 55 -4.33 -3.88 -11.34
C ARG A 55 -5.13 -2.58 -11.27
N GLU A 56 -6.18 -2.45 -12.07
CA GLU A 56 -7.01 -1.25 -12.07
C GLU A 56 -7.78 -1.10 -10.76
N SER A 57 -8.31 -2.19 -10.21
CA SER A 57 -8.96 -2.22 -8.89
C SER A 57 -7.99 -1.77 -7.78
N ALA A 58 -6.76 -2.31 -7.76
CA ALA A 58 -5.75 -1.94 -6.77
C ALA A 58 -5.35 -0.45 -6.88
N ARG A 59 -5.34 0.09 -8.10
CA ARG A 59 -5.10 1.51 -8.35
C ARG A 59 -6.24 2.37 -7.83
N GLU A 60 -7.49 1.99 -8.06
CA GLU A 60 -8.67 2.71 -7.59
C GLU A 60 -8.69 2.75 -6.05
N GLU A 61 -8.48 1.61 -5.38
CA GLU A 61 -8.37 1.53 -3.92
C GLU A 61 -7.25 2.43 -3.36
N MET A 62 -6.10 2.51 -4.04
CA MET A 62 -5.00 3.38 -3.65
C MET A 62 -5.36 4.87 -3.76
N VAL A 63 -6.05 5.27 -4.84
CA VAL A 63 -6.52 6.66 -5.03
C VAL A 63 -7.53 7.03 -3.95
N GLU A 64 -8.48 6.13 -3.66
CA GLU A 64 -9.48 6.34 -2.61
C GLU A 64 -8.82 6.51 -1.24
N LEU A 65 -7.83 5.67 -0.91
CA LEU A 65 -7.06 5.77 0.32
C LEU A 65 -6.36 7.14 0.43
N LEU A 66 -5.74 7.60 -0.65
CA LEU A 66 -5.06 8.90 -0.69
C LEU A 66 -6.01 10.05 -0.41
N ASP A 67 -7.16 10.07 -1.08
CA ASP A 67 -8.17 11.12 -0.93
C ASP A 67 -8.77 11.10 0.48
N ASN A 68 -8.98 9.92 1.06
CA ASN A 68 -9.43 9.76 2.43
C ASN A 68 -8.40 10.33 3.43
N LEU A 69 -7.12 9.96 3.31
CA LEU A 69 -6.08 10.53 4.16
C LEU A 69 -5.98 12.05 3.99
N ARG A 70 -6.04 12.57 2.77
CA ARG A 70 -5.99 14.03 2.50
C ARG A 70 -7.15 14.77 3.17
N SER A 71 -8.36 14.22 3.11
CA SER A 71 -9.53 14.76 3.82
C SER A 71 -9.35 14.72 5.33
N ASN A 72 -8.83 13.60 5.85
CA ASN A 72 -8.56 13.38 7.26
C ASN A 72 -7.52 14.37 7.83
N PHE A 73 -6.40 14.58 7.13
CA PHE A 73 -5.39 15.57 7.53
C PHE A 73 -5.93 17.00 7.48
N SER A 74 -6.75 17.34 6.47
CA SER A 74 -7.43 18.64 6.39
C SER A 74 -8.35 18.87 7.61
N SER A 75 -9.13 17.86 8.01
CA SER A 75 -9.98 17.92 9.19
C SER A 75 -9.19 18.11 10.48
N ILE A 76 -8.12 17.32 10.66
CA ILE A 76 -7.25 17.38 11.86
C ILE A 76 -6.49 18.70 11.94
N SER A 77 -6.06 19.26 10.81
CA SER A 77 -5.29 20.52 10.78
C SER A 77 -6.03 21.69 11.43
N ARG A 78 -7.38 21.70 11.39
CA ARG A 78 -8.20 22.75 12.02
C ARG A 78 -8.21 22.66 13.55
N LYS A 79 -7.85 21.52 14.12
CA LYS A 79 -7.93 21.24 15.56
C LYS A 79 -6.64 21.59 16.32
N TYR A 80 -5.50 21.63 15.63
CA TYR A 80 -4.19 21.81 16.23
C TYR A 80 -3.53 23.13 15.81
N SER A 81 -2.64 23.67 16.65
CA SER A 81 -1.91 24.92 16.39
C SER A 81 -0.43 24.79 16.75
N GLY A 82 0.41 25.70 16.24
CA GLY A 82 1.85 25.72 16.53
C GLY A 82 2.63 24.56 15.89
N TYR A 83 3.52 23.93 16.66
CA TYR A 83 4.45 22.89 16.16
C TYR A 83 3.73 21.67 15.55
N GLN A 84 2.61 21.27 16.15
CA GLN A 84 1.77 20.15 15.71
C GLN A 84 1.18 20.42 14.32
N LEU A 85 0.77 21.67 14.05
CA LEU A 85 0.30 22.10 12.74
C LEU A 85 1.42 22.02 11.69
N GLY A 86 2.67 22.30 12.08
CA GLY A 86 3.84 22.13 11.21
C GLY A 86 4.03 20.68 10.78
N GLN A 87 3.93 19.71 11.71
CA GLN A 87 4.03 18.28 11.37
C GLN A 87 2.89 17.84 10.44
N ILE A 88 1.67 18.29 10.70
CA ILE A 88 0.49 18.02 9.85
C ILE A 88 0.68 18.63 8.46
N SER A 89 1.23 19.84 8.37
CA SER A 89 1.48 20.53 7.10
C SER A 89 2.49 19.79 6.22
N ILE A 90 3.56 19.25 6.81
CA ILE A 90 4.56 18.47 6.08
C ILE A 90 3.94 17.20 5.50
N MET A 91 3.14 16.47 6.30
CA MET A 91 2.45 15.28 5.83
C MET A 91 1.43 15.60 4.74
N THR A 92 0.70 16.71 4.88
CA THR A 92 -0.26 17.17 3.88
C THR A 92 0.43 17.51 2.55
N ASP A 93 1.59 18.17 2.59
CA ASP A 93 2.35 18.49 1.39
C ASP A 93 2.90 17.23 0.70
N CYS A 94 3.40 16.27 1.49
CA CYS A 94 3.81 14.97 0.97
C CYS A 94 2.65 14.25 0.25
N LEU A 95 1.45 14.25 0.84
CA LEU A 95 0.25 13.71 0.20
C LEU A 95 -0.13 14.44 -1.08
N ASP A 96 -0.01 15.78 -1.11
CA ASP A 96 -0.28 16.55 -2.32
C ASP A 96 0.72 16.24 -3.43
N GLN A 97 1.99 16.02 -3.10
CA GLN A 97 3.01 15.57 -4.05
C GLN A 97 2.71 14.17 -4.59
N ILE A 98 2.31 13.22 -3.74
CA ILE A 98 1.89 11.88 -4.17
C ILE A 98 0.66 11.96 -5.07
N ALA A 99 -0.32 12.81 -4.73
CA ALA A 99 -1.52 13.02 -5.55
C ALA A 99 -1.19 13.58 -6.94
N ARG A 100 -0.24 14.52 -7.02
CA ARG A 100 0.25 15.05 -8.29
C ARG A 100 0.97 13.97 -9.08
N TYR A 101 1.83 13.18 -8.43
CA TYR A 101 2.53 12.07 -9.07
C TYR A 101 1.55 11.04 -9.65
N LEU A 102 0.53 10.64 -8.90
CA LEU A 102 -0.54 9.78 -9.40
C LEU A 102 -1.25 10.42 -10.60
N ARG A 103 -1.66 11.68 -10.52
CA ARG A 103 -2.37 12.32 -11.63
C ARG A 103 -1.54 12.32 -12.93
N THR A 104 -0.22 12.47 -12.83
CA THR A 104 0.68 12.54 -13.99
C THR A 104 1.11 11.17 -14.51
N TYR A 105 1.36 10.19 -13.64
CA TYR A 105 1.98 8.91 -14.02
C TYR A 105 1.07 7.69 -13.82
N SER A 106 -0.18 7.87 -13.40
CA SER A 106 -1.04 6.75 -13.00
C SER A 106 -1.33 5.73 -14.10
N GLU A 107 -1.31 6.10 -15.38
CA GLU A 107 -1.50 5.14 -16.48
C GLU A 107 -0.28 4.23 -16.71
N GLN A 108 0.90 4.65 -16.25
CA GLN A 108 2.17 3.96 -16.49
C GLN A 108 2.68 3.20 -15.25
N LEU A 109 1.96 3.26 -14.12
CA LEU A 109 2.40 2.60 -12.89
C LEU A 109 2.37 1.06 -13.03
N SER A 110 3.49 0.44 -12.65
CA SER A 110 3.58 -1.01 -12.49
C SER A 110 2.80 -1.48 -11.25
N ARG A 111 2.37 -2.75 -11.24
CA ARG A 111 1.71 -3.36 -10.08
C ARG A 111 2.58 -3.31 -8.81
N GLU A 112 3.90 -3.48 -8.96
CA GLU A 112 4.85 -3.38 -7.85
C GLU A 112 4.89 -1.96 -7.28
N GLN A 113 4.94 -0.95 -8.15
CA GLN A 113 4.93 0.46 -7.73
C GLN A 113 3.62 0.86 -7.05
N ILE A 114 2.48 0.33 -7.50
CA ILE A 114 1.19 0.53 -6.83
C ILE A 114 1.25 -0.07 -5.42
N HIS A 115 1.83 -1.26 -5.27
CA HIS A 115 1.94 -1.91 -3.96
C HIS A 115 2.86 -1.16 -3.00
N ASP A 116 4.02 -0.71 -3.47
CA ASP A 116 4.98 0.07 -2.68
C ASP A 116 4.34 1.38 -2.21
N LEU A 117 3.68 2.09 -3.12
CA LEU A 117 3.04 3.35 -2.79
C LEU A 117 1.85 3.17 -1.84
N TYR A 118 1.11 2.07 -1.97
CA TYR A 118 0.06 1.70 -1.02
C TYR A 118 0.65 1.42 0.37
N ALA A 119 1.80 0.76 0.48
CA ALA A 119 2.49 0.54 1.75
C ALA A 119 2.97 1.84 2.40
N ASP A 120 3.46 2.79 1.60
CA ASP A 120 3.82 4.13 2.07
C ASP A 120 2.61 4.89 2.59
N LEU A 121 1.50 4.89 1.86
CA LEU A 121 0.24 5.51 2.31
C LEU A 121 -0.26 4.90 3.62
N ARG A 122 -0.16 3.58 3.78
CA ARG A 122 -0.55 2.89 5.01
C ARG A 122 0.35 3.26 6.19
N SER A 123 1.63 3.50 5.93
CA SER A 123 2.54 4.03 6.94
C SER A 123 2.12 5.44 7.39
N ILE A 124 1.67 6.28 6.45
CA ILE A 124 1.14 7.61 6.77
C ILE A 124 -0.19 7.52 7.53
N GLU A 125 -1.03 6.54 7.25
CA GLU A 125 -2.27 6.28 8.01
C GLU A 125 -1.98 5.93 9.48
N ILE A 126 -0.94 5.13 9.74
CA ILE A 126 -0.50 4.82 11.12
C ILE A 126 -0.07 6.10 11.84
N TRP A 127 0.67 6.96 11.14
CA TRP A 127 1.05 8.28 11.65
C TRP A 127 -0.16 9.17 11.93
N TYR A 128 -1.12 9.23 11.01
CA TYR A 128 -2.37 9.94 11.19
C TYR A 128 -3.11 9.46 12.44
N ASN A 129 -3.26 8.15 12.61
CA ASN A 129 -3.92 7.57 13.78
C ASN A 129 -3.19 7.92 15.08
N ARG A 130 -1.86 7.96 15.07
CA ARG A 130 -1.05 8.39 16.21
C ARG A 130 -1.25 9.87 16.54
N MET A 131 -1.23 10.74 15.54
CA MET A 131 -1.49 12.19 15.68
C MET A 131 -2.94 12.47 16.15
N ARG A 132 -3.91 11.67 15.70
CA ARG A 132 -5.31 11.78 16.13
C ARG A 132 -5.47 11.54 17.63
N ILE A 133 -4.67 10.64 18.21
CA ILE A 133 -4.68 10.31 19.65
C ILE A 133 -3.91 11.39 20.47
N GLY A 134 -3.24 12.34 19.80
CA GLY A 134 -2.47 13.41 20.44
C GLY A 134 -1.03 13.03 20.76
N ASN A 135 -0.56 11.85 20.29
CA ASN A 135 0.82 11.41 20.45
C ASN A 135 1.68 11.99 19.33
N PHE A 136 1.97 13.28 19.38
CA PHE A 136 2.97 13.89 18.51
C PHE A 136 4.37 13.51 19.00
N ASN A 137 5.33 13.36 18.07
CA ASN A 137 6.74 13.24 18.41
C ASN A 137 7.24 14.62 18.88
N GLU A 138 6.82 15.03 20.07
CA GLU A 138 7.36 16.19 20.79
C GLU A 138 8.61 15.76 21.55
N GLU A 139 9.62 15.27 20.83
CA GLU A 139 10.96 15.40 21.37
C GLU A 139 11.28 16.90 21.32
N ASN A 140 11.10 17.57 22.46
CA ASN A 140 11.67 18.89 22.72
C ASN A 140 13.20 18.76 22.70
N VAL A 141 13.76 18.54 21.52
CA VAL A 141 15.19 18.66 21.29
C VAL A 141 15.46 20.15 21.40
N LYS A 142 15.86 20.59 22.60
CA LYS A 142 16.55 21.87 22.76
C LYS A 142 17.79 21.78 21.88
N ILE A 143 17.69 22.28 20.66
CA ILE A 143 18.81 22.39 19.74
C ILE A 143 19.80 23.30 20.45
N ASN A 144 20.88 22.74 21.00
CA ASN A 144 21.96 23.53 21.54
C ASN A 144 22.62 24.24 20.36
N PRO A 145 22.45 25.58 20.21
CA PRO A 145 22.92 26.29 19.03
C PRO A 145 24.44 26.15 18.88
N LEU A 146 25.16 26.05 19.99
CA LEU A 146 26.61 25.77 20.02
C LEU A 146 26.98 24.44 19.37
N LYS A 147 26.23 23.35 19.64
CA LYS A 147 26.50 22.03 19.05
C LYS A 147 26.15 21.98 17.57
N PHE A 148 25.13 22.72 17.15
CA PHE A 148 24.77 22.87 15.74
C PHE A 148 25.83 23.70 14.99
N MET A 149 26.29 24.80 15.59
CA MET A 149 27.34 25.64 15.01
C MET A 149 28.69 24.91 14.90
N THR A 150 29.06 24.05 15.86
CA THR A 150 30.27 23.24 15.73
C THR A 150 30.19 22.25 14.58
N VAL A 151 29.03 21.60 14.37
CA VAL A 151 28.83 20.67 13.25
C VAL A 151 28.84 21.41 11.91
N LEU A 152 28.25 22.60 11.83
CA LEU A 152 28.31 23.44 10.63
C LEU A 152 29.72 23.96 10.34
N ALA A 153 30.46 24.36 11.37
CA ALA A 153 31.84 24.82 11.27
C ALA A 153 32.79 23.70 10.79
N GLU A 154 32.64 22.50 11.34
CA GLU A 154 33.39 21.30 10.94
C GLU A 154 33.13 20.94 9.46
N LYS A 155 31.88 21.02 9.01
CA LYS A 155 31.50 20.70 7.62
C LYS A 155 31.88 21.76 6.60
N SER A 156 32.11 23.01 7.03
CA SER A 156 32.45 24.15 6.17
C SER A 156 33.94 24.53 6.19
N GLY A 157 34.76 23.85 7.02
CA GLY A 157 36.20 24.12 7.14
C GLY A 157 36.54 25.42 7.86
N PHE A 158 35.57 26.04 8.57
CA PHE A 158 35.75 27.30 9.27
C PHE A 158 36.00 27.05 10.77
N THR A 159 37.15 27.46 11.30
CA THR A 159 37.47 27.29 12.73
C THR A 159 36.83 28.41 13.56
N LEU A 160 35.92 28.06 14.47
CA LEU A 160 35.33 29.00 15.43
C LEU A 160 36.37 29.40 16.50
N PRO A 161 36.45 30.68 16.91
CA PRO A 161 37.27 31.07 18.06
C PRO A 161 36.71 30.43 19.36
N PRO A 162 37.59 30.08 20.32
CA PRO A 162 37.19 29.37 21.52
C PRO A 162 36.23 30.23 22.38
N PRO A 163 35.26 29.60 23.07
CA PRO A 163 34.27 30.34 23.85
C PRO A 163 34.96 31.13 24.97
N GLU A 164 34.82 32.45 24.95
CA GLU A 164 35.16 33.31 26.08
C GLU A 164 34.32 32.88 27.30
N LYS A 165 35.02 32.57 28.39
CA LYS A 165 34.42 32.26 29.68
C LYS A 165 33.69 33.51 30.18
N SER A 166 32.36 33.55 30.11
CA SER A 166 31.60 34.50 30.92
C SER A 166 31.69 34.05 32.39
N GLU A 167 32.35 34.90 33.17
CA GLU A 167 32.56 34.76 34.59
C GLU A 167 31.25 34.68 35.37
N LYS A 168 31.33 33.93 36.47
CA LYS A 168 30.34 33.90 37.56
C LYS A 168 30.07 35.32 38.05
N SER A 169 28.80 35.70 38.13
CA SER A 169 28.34 36.64 39.15
C SER A 169 27.20 36.02 39.94
N ASN A 170 27.31 36.15 41.24
CA ASN A 170 26.66 35.41 42.30
C ASN A 170 25.55 36.28 42.93
N GLY A 171 24.39 35.67 43.19
CA GLY A 171 23.49 35.96 44.33
C GLY A 171 22.82 37.34 44.46
N LYS A 172 21.48 37.32 44.48
CA LYS A 172 20.69 37.81 45.64
C LYS A 172 19.22 37.35 45.55
N GLU A 173 18.81 36.61 46.57
CA GLU A 173 17.41 36.53 47.01
C GLU A 173 16.91 37.93 47.38
N GLU A 174 15.70 38.29 46.96
CA GLU A 174 14.86 39.20 47.73
C GLU A 174 13.38 38.83 47.55
N LYS A 175 12.75 38.51 48.68
CA LYS A 175 11.31 38.38 48.88
C LYS A 175 10.62 39.69 48.52
N ASN A 176 9.40 39.63 48.00
CA ASN A 176 8.30 40.45 48.54
C ASN A 176 6.93 39.85 48.21
N GLU A 177 6.21 39.50 49.28
CA GLU A 177 4.76 39.46 49.34
C GLU A 177 4.19 40.87 49.14
N THR A 178 3.03 40.96 48.48
CA THR A 178 1.88 41.89 48.65
C THR A 178 1.21 42.11 47.28
N GLY A 179 -0.10 42.02 47.09
CA GLY A 179 -1.21 41.89 48.03
C GLY A 179 -2.51 41.48 47.32
N LYS A 180 -3.36 40.85 48.12
CA LYS A 180 -4.82 40.69 47.97
C LYS A 180 -5.48 42.01 48.40
N THR A 181 -6.50 42.44 47.65
CA THR A 181 -7.63 43.37 47.93
C THR A 181 -7.84 44.17 46.63
N GLU A 182 -8.98 44.18 45.96
CA GLU A 182 -10.38 44.06 46.39
C GLU A 182 -11.19 43.14 45.45
#